data_AF-A0A7L3MSZ0-F1
#
_entry.id   AF-A0A7L3MSZ0-F1
#
_cell.length_a   1.000
_cell.length_b   1.000
_cell.length_c   1.000
_cell.angle_alpha   90.00
_cell.angle_beta   90.00
_cell.angle_gamma   90.00
#
_symmetry.space_group_name_H-M   'P 1'
#
loop_
_entity.id
_entity.type
_entity.pdbx_description
1 polymer ?
#
loop_
_entity_poly.entity_id
_entity_poly.type
_entity_poly.pdbx_seq_one_letter_code
_entity_poly.pdbx_strand_id
1 'polypeptide(L)'
;YFLLARTDPDPRALASKAFTGFIVEADSPGIQIGRKELNMGQRCSDTRGIVFEDVRVPKENVLIAEGAGFKIAMGAFDKTRPPVSTRDGLFTKQTRNFCCSSHSVPTQVAAGAVGLARRALDEATRYALERKTFGKPIVEHQAVAFLLAEMAMKVELARLGYQRAAWEVDAGRRNTFYASIAKAFAGDVANQVAADAVQIFGGNGFNTEYPVEKLMRDAKIYQVSGTEQ
;
A
#
# COMPACT_ATOMS: atom_id res chain seq x y z
N TYR A 1 -1.56 -18.57 9.12
CA TYR A 1 -1.68 -18.17 7.71
C TYR A 1 -3.13 -18.17 7.26
N PHE A 2 -3.56 -17.15 6.50
CA PHE A 2 -4.76 -17.24 5.69
C PHE A 2 -4.37 -17.87 4.35
N LEU A 3 -4.88 -19.07 4.07
CA LEU A 3 -4.54 -19.84 2.88
C LEU A 3 -5.76 -19.94 1.97
N LEU A 4 -5.59 -19.61 0.69
CA LEU A 4 -6.59 -19.86 -0.34
C LEU A 4 -6.13 -21.05 -1.18
N ALA A 5 -6.84 -22.16 -1.10
CA ALA A 5 -6.51 -23.38 -1.85
C ALA A 5 -7.68 -23.84 -2.70
N ARG A 6 -7.38 -24.45 -3.85
CA ARG A 6 -8.40 -25.05 -4.72
C ARG A 6 -8.85 -26.37 -4.09
N THR A 7 -10.13 -26.50 -3.82
CA THR A 7 -10.73 -27.73 -3.26
C THR A 7 -11.61 -28.46 -4.27
N ASP A 8 -12.08 -27.78 -5.32
CA ASP A 8 -12.88 -28.41 -6.37
C ASP A 8 -11.98 -29.22 -7.33
N PRO A 9 -12.22 -30.55 -7.47
CA PRO A 9 -11.41 -31.42 -8.31
C PRO A 9 -11.59 -31.17 -9.81
N ASP A 10 -12.68 -30.53 -10.24
CA ASP A 10 -12.86 -30.19 -11.67
C ASP A 10 -11.99 -28.97 -12.00
N PRO A 11 -10.96 -29.09 -12.87
CA PRO A 11 -10.11 -27.96 -13.26
C PRO A 11 -10.88 -26.85 -14.02
N ARG A 12 -12.06 -27.13 -14.57
CA ARG A 12 -12.91 -26.17 -15.30
C ARG A 12 -13.90 -25.43 -14.41
N ALA A 13 -14.01 -25.79 -13.13
CA ALA A 13 -14.87 -25.08 -12.19
C ALA A 13 -14.50 -23.59 -12.13
N LEU A 14 -15.53 -22.74 -12.12
CA LEU A 14 -15.38 -21.29 -12.01
C LEU A 14 -14.55 -20.94 -10.77
N ALA A 15 -13.57 -20.04 -10.93
CA ALA A 15 -12.70 -19.59 -9.84
C ALA A 15 -13.49 -19.04 -8.64
N SER A 16 -14.69 -18.51 -8.85
CA SER A 16 -15.56 -18.03 -7.77
C SER A 16 -16.09 -19.12 -6.85
N LYS A 17 -16.06 -20.39 -7.27
CA LYS A 17 -16.55 -21.55 -6.51
C LYS A 17 -15.47 -22.61 -6.25
N ALA A 18 -14.35 -22.55 -6.96
CA ALA A 18 -13.31 -23.59 -6.90
C ALA A 18 -12.38 -23.48 -5.68
N PHE A 19 -12.30 -22.29 -5.06
CA PHE A 19 -11.37 -22.01 -3.97
C PHE A 19 -12.05 -21.94 -2.60
N THR A 20 -11.37 -22.47 -1.60
CA THR A 20 -11.77 -22.43 -0.19
C THR A 20 -10.69 -21.71 0.62
N GLY A 21 -11.13 -20.91 1.59
CA GLY A 21 -10.23 -20.20 2.51
C GLY A 21 -10.05 -21.00 3.79
N PHE A 22 -8.81 -21.05 4.29
CA PHE A 22 -8.43 -21.79 5.50
C PHE A 22 -7.62 -20.91 6.45
N ILE A 23 -7.77 -21.15 7.75
CA ILE A 23 -6.82 -20.69 8.76
C ILE A 23 -5.87 -21.85 9.09
N VAL A 24 -4.58 -21.65 8.85
CA VAL A 24 -3.55 -22.65 9.12
C VAL A 24 -2.60 -22.10 10.17
N GLU A 25 -2.39 -22.83 11.27
CA GLU A 25 -1.45 -22.39 12.31
C GLU A 25 -0.02 -22.40 11.76
N ALA A 26 0.79 -21.40 12.14
CA ALA A 26 2.09 -21.17 11.51
C ALA A 26 3.11 -22.30 11.78
N ASP A 27 2.91 -23.05 12.87
CA ASP A 27 3.72 -24.19 13.33
C ASP A 27 3.15 -25.54 12.89
N SER A 28 2.12 -25.56 12.02
CA SER A 28 1.53 -26.81 11.57
C SER A 28 2.57 -27.70 10.87
N PRO A 29 2.63 -29.01 11.16
CA PRO A 29 3.54 -29.94 10.48
C PRO A 29 3.36 -29.89 8.96
N GLY A 30 4.47 -29.84 8.21
CA GLY A 30 4.47 -29.76 6.74
C GLY A 30 4.62 -28.34 6.18
N ILE A 31 4.64 -27.30 7.02
CA ILE A 31 4.94 -25.94 6.59
C ILE A 31 6.45 -25.74 6.52
N GLN A 32 6.94 -25.32 5.35
CA GLN A 32 8.33 -24.93 5.14
C GLN A 32 8.39 -23.43 4.82
N ILE A 33 9.07 -22.68 5.68
CA ILE A 33 9.29 -21.24 5.49
C ILE A 33 10.60 -21.06 4.69
N GLY A 34 10.48 -20.49 3.49
CA GLY A 34 11.62 -20.25 2.62
C GLY A 34 12.55 -19.13 3.12
N ARG A 35 13.61 -18.85 2.34
CA ARG A 35 14.53 -17.75 2.64
C ARG A 35 13.85 -16.39 2.52
N LYS A 36 14.37 -15.39 3.23
CA LYS A 36 13.97 -13.98 3.07
C LYS A 36 14.41 -13.47 1.70
N GLU A 37 13.47 -12.89 0.96
CA GLU A 37 13.76 -12.26 -0.33
C GLU A 37 14.46 -10.91 -0.13
N LEU A 38 15.50 -10.67 -0.93
CA LEU A 38 16.26 -9.41 -0.94
C LEU A 38 15.69 -8.48 -2.00
N ASN A 39 14.68 -7.71 -1.60
CA ASN A 39 13.98 -6.76 -2.47
C ASN A 39 14.74 -5.45 -2.64
N MET A 40 14.44 -4.72 -3.72
CA MET A 40 14.95 -3.38 -3.98
C MET A 40 14.58 -2.39 -2.85
N GLY A 41 13.30 -2.38 -2.47
CA GLY A 41 12.72 -1.56 -1.39
C GLY A 41 11.98 -2.41 -0.36
N GLN A 42 11.44 -1.76 0.65
CA GLN A 42 10.72 -2.35 1.78
C GLN A 42 11.48 -3.52 2.44
N ARG A 43 12.82 -3.39 2.57
CA ARG A 43 13.71 -4.46 3.08
C ARG A 43 13.44 -4.86 4.54
N CYS A 44 12.76 -4.01 5.30
CA CYS A 44 12.29 -4.32 6.66
C CYS A 44 11.06 -5.23 6.65
N SER A 45 10.31 -5.29 5.55
CA SER A 45 9.21 -6.23 5.38
C SER A 45 9.75 -7.65 5.20
N ASP A 46 9.07 -8.62 5.81
CA ASP A 46 9.48 -10.01 5.77
C ASP A 46 8.75 -10.77 4.66
N THR A 47 9.29 -10.68 3.45
CA THR A 47 8.76 -11.39 2.27
C THR A 47 9.47 -12.72 2.10
N ARG A 48 8.70 -13.81 2.13
CA ARG A 48 9.19 -15.19 1.99
C ARG A 48 8.22 -16.04 1.18
N GLY A 49 8.76 -16.97 0.40
CA GLY A 49 7.98 -18.10 -0.09
C GLY A 49 7.61 -19.02 1.07
N ILE A 50 6.39 -19.55 1.06
CA ILE A 50 5.92 -20.52 2.04
C ILE A 50 5.40 -21.72 1.27
N VAL A 51 5.93 -22.90 1.59
CA VAL A 51 5.53 -24.17 1.00
C VAL A 51 4.70 -24.94 2.02
N PHE A 52 3.57 -25.47 1.57
CA PHE A 52 2.68 -26.33 2.35
C PHE A 52 2.75 -27.73 1.75
N GLU A 53 3.39 -28.67 2.44
CA GLU A 53 3.54 -30.07 2.02
C GLU A 53 2.77 -30.98 2.98
N ASP A 54 1.71 -31.62 2.48
CA ASP A 54 0.85 -32.54 3.24
C ASP A 54 0.33 -31.99 4.60
N VAL A 55 0.11 -30.68 4.67
CA VAL A 55 -0.40 -30.00 5.87
C VAL A 55 -1.85 -30.40 6.14
N ARG A 56 -2.09 -31.00 7.31
CA ARG A 56 -3.44 -31.37 7.74
C ARG A 56 -4.16 -30.18 8.36
N VAL A 57 -5.30 -29.81 7.78
CA VAL A 57 -6.13 -28.70 8.27
C VAL A 57 -7.46 -29.25 8.82
N PRO A 58 -7.81 -28.96 10.10
CA PRO A 58 -9.10 -29.35 10.67
C PRO A 58 -10.29 -28.74 9.94
N LYS A 59 -11.44 -29.41 9.96
CA LYS A 59 -12.66 -28.91 9.30
C LYS A 59 -13.16 -27.61 9.94
N GLU A 60 -12.98 -27.43 11.24
CA GLU A 60 -13.33 -26.18 11.93
C GLU A 60 -12.54 -24.95 11.45
N ASN A 61 -11.38 -25.16 10.81
CA ASN A 61 -10.53 -24.08 10.30
C ASN A 61 -10.92 -23.64 8.87
N VAL A 62 -11.94 -24.26 8.28
CA VAL A 62 -12.54 -23.84 7.01
C VAL A 62 -13.33 -22.56 7.23
N LEU A 63 -13.00 -21.52 6.47
CA LEU A 63 -13.68 -20.24 6.58
C LEU A 63 -15.01 -20.26 5.83
N ILE A 64 -16.10 -20.06 6.57
CA ILE A 64 -17.50 -19.99 6.10
C ILE A 64 -17.99 -21.31 5.52
N ALA A 65 -17.52 -21.71 4.33
CA ALA A 65 -17.93 -22.91 3.63
C ALA A 65 -16.94 -23.24 2.49
N GLU A 66 -16.94 -24.50 2.07
CA GLU A 66 -16.23 -24.93 0.86
C GLU A 66 -16.73 -24.15 -0.36
N GLY A 67 -15.78 -23.70 -1.19
CA GLY A 67 -16.05 -22.88 -2.39
C GLY A 67 -16.34 -21.40 -2.12
N ALA A 68 -16.36 -20.96 -0.86
CA ALA A 68 -16.56 -19.54 -0.51
C ALA A 68 -15.25 -18.72 -0.46
N GLY A 69 -14.10 -19.36 -0.68
CA GLY A 69 -12.77 -18.78 -0.49
C GLY A 69 -12.51 -17.54 -1.35
N PHE A 70 -12.95 -17.55 -2.62
CA PHE A 70 -12.77 -16.42 -3.52
C PHE A 70 -13.50 -15.16 -3.02
N LYS A 71 -14.73 -15.34 -2.52
CA LYS A 71 -15.53 -14.24 -1.95
C LYS A 71 -14.88 -13.68 -0.68
N ILE A 72 -14.26 -14.54 0.14
CA ILE A 72 -13.54 -14.12 1.36
C ILE A 72 -12.27 -13.36 0.99
N ALA A 73 -11.47 -13.88 0.06
CA ALA A 73 -10.24 -13.23 -0.39
C ALA A 73 -10.53 -11.83 -0.95
N MET A 74 -11.53 -11.71 -1.84
CA MET A 74 -11.97 -10.40 -2.35
C MET A 74 -12.52 -9.51 -1.22
N GLY A 75 -13.34 -10.05 -0.32
CA GLY A 75 -13.84 -9.31 0.83
C GLY A 75 -12.74 -8.82 1.79
N ALA A 76 -11.62 -9.54 1.92
CA ALA A 76 -10.46 -9.15 2.72
C ALA A 76 -9.59 -8.11 2.01
N PHE A 77 -9.35 -8.28 0.70
CA PHE A 77 -8.78 -7.24 -0.18
C PHE A 77 -9.67 -6.00 -0.30
N ASP A 78 -10.87 -6.06 0.23
CA ASP A 78 -11.77 -4.93 0.32
C ASP A 78 -11.82 -4.33 1.74
N LYS A 79 -11.25 -4.96 2.78
CA LYS A 79 -11.49 -4.61 4.19
C LYS A 79 -10.27 -4.35 5.09
N THR A 80 -9.01 -4.48 4.65
CA THR A 80 -7.91 -4.03 5.54
C THR A 80 -8.14 -2.56 5.85
N ARG A 81 -7.99 -2.08 7.09
CA ARG A 81 -8.07 -0.68 7.56
C ARG A 81 -7.11 -0.54 8.74
N PRO A 82 -6.20 0.45 8.80
CA PRO A 82 -5.64 0.91 10.06
C PRO A 82 -6.62 1.90 10.72
N PRO A 83 -6.98 1.73 11.99
CA PRO A 83 -7.94 2.59 12.70
C PRO A 83 -7.43 4.01 13.02
N VAL A 84 -6.43 4.53 12.29
CA VAL A 84 -5.62 5.68 12.75
C VAL A 84 -5.60 6.89 11.78
N SER A 85 -6.13 6.82 10.55
CA SER A 85 -5.99 7.96 9.61
C SER A 85 -7.01 9.10 9.76
N THR A 86 -7.92 9.05 10.74
CA THR A 86 -8.85 10.15 11.05
C THR A 86 -8.97 10.33 12.56
N ARG A 87 -7.92 10.84 13.20
CA ARG A 87 -8.05 11.52 14.50
C ARG A 87 -8.07 13.03 14.27
N ASP A 88 -9.20 13.51 13.78
CA ASP A 88 -9.76 14.79 14.21
C ASP A 88 -11.11 14.46 14.86
N GLY A 89 -11.26 14.87 16.10
CA GLY A 89 -12.21 14.30 17.05
C GLY A 89 -13.67 14.42 16.64
N LEU A 90 -14.36 13.28 16.61
CA LEU A 90 -15.75 13.16 17.08
C LEU A 90 -16.03 11.68 17.37
N PHE A 91 -15.97 11.37 18.66
CA PHE A 91 -16.34 10.09 19.25
C PHE A 91 -17.87 10.04 19.33
N THR A 92 -18.55 9.20 18.55
CA THR A 92 -19.87 8.71 18.94
C THR A 92 -20.06 7.23 18.57
N LYS A 93 -20.56 6.51 19.58
CA LYS A 93 -20.92 5.08 19.59
C LYS A 93 -22.09 4.81 18.64
N GLN A 94 -21.87 4.10 17.54
CA GLN A 94 -22.89 3.29 16.85
C GLN A 94 -22.18 2.59 15.68
N THR A 95 -21.86 1.30 15.75
CA THR A 95 -22.78 0.25 15.27
C THR A 95 -22.12 -1.11 15.48
N ARG A 96 -22.74 -1.96 16.32
CA ARG A 96 -22.31 -3.34 16.60
C ARG A 96 -22.71 -4.35 15.51
N ASN A 97 -23.07 -3.90 14.30
CA ASN A 97 -23.51 -4.75 13.17
C ASN A 97 -22.82 -4.40 11.83
N PHE A 98 -21.57 -3.92 11.85
CA PHE A 98 -20.82 -3.50 10.66
C PHE A 98 -20.24 -4.69 9.86
N CYS A 99 -21.09 -5.63 9.43
CA CYS A 99 -20.64 -6.83 8.72
C CYS A 99 -20.44 -6.61 7.20
N CYS A 100 -20.99 -5.55 6.59
CA CYS A 100 -21.02 -5.42 5.13
C CYS A 100 -20.73 -3.99 4.63
N SER A 101 -19.46 -3.61 4.55
CA SER A 101 -19.01 -2.65 3.52
C SER A 101 -17.62 -3.07 3.02
N SER A 102 -17.53 -3.27 1.72
CA SER A 102 -16.53 -4.08 1.02
C SER A 102 -15.66 -3.24 0.09
N HIS A 103 -15.01 -2.15 0.56
CA HIS A 103 -14.25 -1.31 -0.38
C HIS A 103 -13.16 -0.39 0.27
N SER A 104 -11.98 -0.86 0.70
CA SER A 104 -11.05 0.00 1.49
C SER A 104 -9.53 -0.23 1.35
N VAL A 105 -9.05 -1.31 0.74
CA VAL A 105 -7.61 -1.59 0.67
C VAL A 105 -6.84 -0.69 -0.30
N PRO A 106 -7.36 -0.37 -1.51
CA PRO A 106 -6.67 0.57 -2.40
C PRO A 106 -6.48 1.95 -1.76
N THR A 107 -7.41 2.36 -0.90
CA THR A 107 -7.33 3.62 -0.14
C THR A 107 -6.17 3.64 0.86
N GLN A 108 -5.80 2.50 1.46
CA GLN A 108 -4.65 2.44 2.37
C GLN A 108 -3.31 2.45 1.67
N VAL A 109 -3.21 1.68 0.59
CA VAL A 109 -2.00 1.65 -0.23
C VAL A 109 -1.75 3.06 -0.77
N ALA A 110 -2.81 3.75 -1.22
CA ALA A 110 -2.75 5.16 -1.62
C ALA A 110 -2.32 6.07 -0.47
N ALA A 111 -2.89 5.94 0.73
CA ALA A 111 -2.49 6.73 1.89
C ALA A 111 -1.01 6.51 2.28
N GLY A 112 -0.51 5.28 2.21
CA GLY A 112 0.89 4.95 2.44
C GLY A 112 1.83 5.57 1.40
N ALA A 113 1.44 5.50 0.12
CA ALA A 113 2.18 6.11 -0.99
C ALA A 113 2.27 7.64 -0.83
N VAL A 114 1.16 8.30 -0.45
CA VAL A 114 1.14 9.74 -0.16
C VAL A 114 2.02 10.08 1.05
N GLY A 115 2.04 9.24 2.09
CA GLY A 115 2.93 9.41 3.24
C GLY A 115 4.40 9.40 2.85
N LEU A 116 4.80 8.47 1.97
CA LEU A 116 6.16 8.42 1.41
C LEU A 116 6.47 9.66 0.57
N ALA A 117 5.57 10.04 -0.34
CA ALA A 117 5.73 11.21 -1.19
C ALA A 117 5.87 12.52 -0.37
N ARG A 118 5.04 12.67 0.66
CA ARG A 118 5.11 13.80 1.59
C ARG A 118 6.44 13.84 2.32
N ARG A 119 6.92 12.69 2.82
CA ARG A 119 8.24 12.62 3.45
C ARG A 119 9.35 13.01 2.48
N ALA A 120 9.30 12.58 1.22
CA ALA A 120 10.28 12.96 0.21
C ALA A 120 10.27 14.48 -0.06
N LEU A 121 9.08 15.10 -0.13
CA LEU A 121 8.93 16.54 -0.24
C LEU A 121 9.50 17.30 0.98
N ASP A 122 9.22 16.83 2.19
CA ASP A 122 9.72 17.46 3.42
C ASP A 122 11.26 17.43 3.48
N GLU A 123 11.88 16.30 3.13
CA GLU A 123 13.35 16.17 3.07
C GLU A 123 13.95 17.04 1.97
N ALA A 124 13.36 17.05 0.78
CA ALA A 124 13.78 17.91 -0.33
C ALA A 124 13.69 19.39 0.02
N THR A 125 12.60 19.80 0.67
CA THR A 125 12.40 21.19 1.10
C THR A 125 13.46 21.60 2.13
N ARG A 126 13.71 20.75 3.15
CA ARG A 126 14.71 21.02 4.18
C ARG A 126 16.10 21.18 3.57
N TYR A 127 16.50 20.22 2.72
CA TYR A 127 17.79 20.29 2.04
C TYR A 127 17.89 21.52 1.14
N ALA A 128 16.80 21.91 0.49
CA ALA A 128 16.77 23.08 -0.39
C ALA A 128 16.97 24.41 0.35
N LEU A 129 16.53 24.50 1.60
CA LEU A 129 16.73 25.67 2.46
C LEU A 129 18.17 25.75 3.00
N GLU A 130 18.78 24.61 3.31
CA GLU A 130 20.10 24.55 3.94
C GLU A 130 21.24 24.63 2.91
N ARG A 131 21.10 23.95 1.77
CA ARG A 131 22.15 23.86 0.76
C ARG A 131 22.29 25.18 0.01
N LYS A 132 23.51 25.70 -0.08
CA LYS A 132 23.84 26.92 -0.85
C LYS A 132 24.70 26.59 -2.05
N THR A 133 24.36 27.16 -3.20
CA THR A 133 25.17 27.16 -4.42
C THR A 133 25.07 28.52 -5.10
N PHE A 134 26.14 28.95 -5.77
CA PHE A 134 26.17 30.26 -6.42
C PHE A 134 25.81 31.43 -5.48
N GLY A 135 26.26 31.34 -4.23
CA GLY A 135 26.07 32.39 -3.21
C GLY A 135 24.69 32.46 -2.56
N LYS A 136 23.72 31.62 -2.96
CA LYS A 136 22.36 31.60 -2.40
C LYS A 136 21.85 30.19 -2.09
N PRO A 137 20.85 30.03 -1.21
CA PRO A 137 20.16 28.76 -0.99
C PRO A 137 19.59 28.19 -2.29
N ILE A 138 19.59 26.86 -2.45
CA ILE A 138 19.15 26.25 -3.70
C ILE A 138 17.65 26.43 -3.96
N VAL A 139 16.84 26.65 -2.91
CA VAL A 139 15.42 26.99 -3.05
C VAL A 139 15.19 28.30 -3.84
N GLU A 140 16.16 29.21 -3.87
CA GLU A 140 16.06 30.47 -4.62
C GLU A 140 16.41 30.33 -6.11
N HIS A 141 16.81 29.13 -6.55
CA HIS A 141 16.95 28.82 -7.97
C HIS A 141 15.59 28.40 -8.53
N GLN A 142 15.13 29.08 -9.58
CA GLN A 142 13.80 28.88 -10.17
C GLN A 142 13.51 27.40 -10.51
N ALA A 143 14.50 26.67 -11.05
CA ALA A 143 14.34 25.26 -11.37
C ALA A 143 14.00 24.38 -10.15
N VAL A 144 14.62 24.65 -8.99
CA VAL A 144 14.35 23.91 -7.74
C VAL A 144 13.00 24.33 -7.17
N ALA A 145 12.67 25.63 -7.22
CA ALA A 145 11.37 26.13 -6.79
C ALA A 145 10.20 25.51 -7.58
N PHE A 146 10.34 25.37 -8.91
CA PHE A 146 9.33 24.71 -9.75
C PHE A 146 9.18 23.22 -9.42
N LEU A 147 10.29 22.50 -9.21
CA LEU A 147 10.25 21.09 -8.80
C LEU A 147 9.52 20.94 -7.45
N LEU A 148 9.87 21.74 -6.44
CA LEU A 148 9.22 21.69 -5.13
C LEU A 148 7.72 22.04 -5.22
N ALA A 149 7.35 23.04 -6.04
CA ALA A 149 5.96 23.41 -6.26
C ALA A 149 5.16 22.27 -6.92
N GLU A 150 5.72 21.62 -7.95
CA GLU A 150 5.09 20.51 -8.64
C GLU A 150 4.95 19.28 -7.72
N MET A 151 5.99 18.97 -6.93
CA MET A 151 5.93 17.92 -5.91
C MET A 151 4.82 18.21 -4.89
N ALA A 152 4.73 19.44 -4.38
CA ALA A 152 3.68 19.84 -3.43
C ALA A 152 2.28 19.70 -4.03
N MET A 153 2.08 20.15 -5.26
CA MET A 153 0.80 19.99 -5.98
C MET A 153 0.40 18.52 -6.08
N LYS A 154 1.31 17.65 -6.51
CA LYS A 154 1.03 16.21 -6.68
C LYS A 154 0.69 15.54 -5.35
N VAL A 155 1.44 15.84 -4.29
CA VAL A 155 1.19 15.30 -2.95
C VAL A 155 -0.19 15.72 -2.45
N GLU A 156 -0.57 16.99 -2.58
CA GLU A 156 -1.88 17.48 -2.14
C GLU A 156 -3.03 16.88 -2.95
N LEU A 157 -2.89 16.77 -4.27
CA LEU A 157 -3.90 16.12 -5.12
C LEU A 157 -4.06 14.64 -4.77
N ALA A 158 -2.96 13.91 -4.58
CA ALA A 158 -3.01 12.50 -4.20
C ALA A 158 -3.63 12.32 -2.80
N ARG A 159 -3.36 13.26 -1.88
CA ARG A 159 -3.97 13.30 -0.55
C ARG A 159 -5.48 13.46 -0.63
N LEU A 160 -5.97 14.40 -1.42
CA LEU A 160 -7.40 14.61 -1.64
C LEU A 160 -8.05 13.37 -2.29
N GLY A 161 -7.36 12.73 -3.23
CA GLY A 161 -7.84 11.52 -3.91
C GLY A 161 -8.15 10.38 -2.94
N TYR A 162 -7.21 10.00 -2.07
CA TYR A 162 -7.47 8.92 -1.12
C TYR A 162 -8.46 9.34 -0.02
N GLN A 163 -8.45 10.61 0.41
CA GLN A 163 -9.41 11.11 1.41
C GLN A 163 -10.84 11.10 0.86
N ARG A 164 -11.03 11.40 -0.43
CA ARG A 164 -12.31 11.26 -1.10
C ARG A 164 -12.78 9.80 -1.11
N ALA A 165 -11.89 8.86 -1.44
CA ALA A 165 -12.20 7.44 -1.41
C ALA A 165 -12.55 6.95 0.00
N ALA A 166 -11.88 7.46 1.04
CA ALA A 166 -12.18 7.16 2.44
C ALA A 166 -13.54 7.73 2.86
N TRP A 167 -13.84 8.98 2.48
CA TRP A 167 -15.12 9.63 2.79
C TRP A 167 -16.32 8.87 2.21
N GLU A 168 -16.19 8.32 1.01
CA GLU A 168 -17.25 7.48 0.43
C GLU A 168 -17.54 6.23 1.27
N VAL A 169 -16.50 5.61 1.85
CA VAL A 169 -16.65 4.45 2.75
C VAL A 169 -17.33 4.85 4.05
N ASP A 170 -16.87 5.94 4.67
CA ASP A 170 -17.44 6.43 5.92
C ASP A 170 -18.91 6.85 5.74
N ALA A 171 -19.27 7.33 4.55
CA ALA A 171 -20.64 7.65 4.19
C ALA A 171 -21.48 6.44 3.71
N GLY A 172 -20.94 5.21 3.81
CA GLY A 172 -21.63 3.98 3.44
C GLY A 172 -21.87 3.80 1.94
N ARG A 173 -21.19 4.57 1.08
CA ARG A 173 -21.31 4.51 -0.38
C ARG A 173 -20.23 3.61 -0.98
N ARG A 174 -20.47 3.15 -2.20
CA ARG A 174 -19.51 2.35 -2.97
C ARG A 174 -18.35 3.24 -3.42
N ASN A 175 -17.11 2.89 -3.05
CA ASN A 175 -15.95 3.72 -3.36
C ASN A 175 -15.04 3.15 -4.47
N THR A 176 -15.34 1.99 -5.06
CA THR A 176 -14.42 1.24 -5.96
C THR A 176 -13.75 2.14 -7.00
N PHE A 177 -14.54 3.01 -7.63
CA PHE A 177 -14.07 3.98 -8.61
C PHE A 177 -13.00 4.93 -8.05
N TYR A 178 -13.32 5.60 -6.94
CA TYR A 178 -12.40 6.53 -6.28
C TYR A 178 -11.18 5.83 -5.69
N ALA A 179 -11.34 4.61 -5.17
CA ALA A 179 -10.27 3.83 -4.59
C ALA A 179 -9.23 3.41 -5.66
N SER A 180 -9.68 2.96 -6.84
CA SER A 180 -8.80 2.63 -7.96
C SER A 180 -8.06 3.86 -8.48
N ILE A 181 -8.75 4.99 -8.67
CA ILE A 181 -8.12 6.26 -9.08
C ILE A 181 -7.07 6.70 -8.07
N ALA A 182 -7.42 6.71 -6.78
CA ALA A 182 -6.53 7.12 -5.71
C ALA A 182 -5.27 6.24 -5.66
N LYS A 183 -5.41 4.92 -5.81
CA LYS A 183 -4.28 3.99 -5.80
C LYS A 183 -3.33 4.23 -6.98
N ALA A 184 -3.87 4.29 -8.20
CA ALA A 184 -3.04 4.44 -9.39
C ALA A 184 -2.28 5.78 -9.34
N PHE A 185 -3.02 6.86 -9.12
CA PHE A 185 -2.43 8.20 -9.06
C PHE A 185 -1.42 8.34 -7.92
N ALA A 186 -1.73 7.86 -6.70
CA ALA A 186 -0.80 7.96 -5.58
C ALA A 186 0.47 7.11 -5.77
N GLY A 187 0.36 5.94 -6.42
CA GLY A 187 1.51 5.09 -6.74
C GLY A 187 2.50 5.78 -7.68
N ASP A 188 1.99 6.40 -8.74
CA ASP A 188 2.80 7.17 -9.69
C ASP A 188 3.40 8.42 -9.07
N VAL A 189 2.60 9.18 -8.33
CA VAL A 189 3.05 10.38 -7.61
C VAL A 189 4.17 10.03 -6.64
N ALA A 190 4.06 8.93 -5.89
CA ALA A 190 5.11 8.53 -4.95
C ALA A 190 6.45 8.24 -5.64
N ASN A 191 6.43 7.60 -6.81
CA ASN A 191 7.64 7.33 -7.58
C ASN A 191 8.25 8.60 -8.14
N GLN A 192 7.42 9.46 -8.73
CA GLN A 192 7.89 10.70 -9.33
C GLN A 192 8.45 11.66 -8.27
N VAL A 193 7.71 11.90 -7.18
CA VAL A 193 8.16 12.79 -6.10
C VAL A 193 9.42 12.26 -5.42
N ALA A 194 9.58 10.95 -5.26
CA ALA A 194 10.82 10.39 -4.71
C ALA A 194 12.01 10.58 -5.67
N ALA A 195 11.80 10.43 -6.99
CA ALA A 195 12.84 10.70 -7.99
C ALA A 195 13.21 12.20 -8.06
N ASP A 196 12.22 13.08 -8.03
CA ASP A 196 12.42 14.53 -8.01
C ASP A 196 13.17 14.97 -6.74
N ALA A 197 12.88 14.34 -5.59
CA ALA A 197 13.63 14.57 -4.36
C ALA A 197 15.12 14.19 -4.52
N VAL A 198 15.43 13.05 -5.15
CA VAL A 198 16.82 12.68 -5.46
C VAL A 198 17.47 13.72 -6.37
N GLN A 199 16.75 14.23 -7.36
CA GLN A 199 17.25 15.27 -8.26
C GLN A 199 17.56 16.59 -7.54
N ILE A 200 16.74 17.00 -6.57
CA ILE A 200 16.99 18.19 -5.73
C ILE A 200 18.24 18.02 -4.87
N PHE A 201 18.50 16.82 -4.36
CA PHE A 201 19.73 16.51 -3.63
C PHE A 201 20.96 16.45 -4.55
N GLY A 202 20.77 16.24 -5.86
CA GLY A 202 21.83 16.05 -6.83
C GLY A 202 22.64 14.78 -6.55
N GLY A 203 23.97 14.84 -6.66
CA GLY A 203 24.84 13.69 -6.38
C GLY A 203 24.68 13.12 -4.95
N ASN A 204 24.35 13.97 -3.98
CA ASN A 204 24.08 13.54 -2.61
C ASN A 204 22.82 12.67 -2.50
N GLY A 205 21.86 12.82 -3.41
CA GLY A 205 20.63 12.04 -3.43
C GLY A 205 20.85 10.57 -3.79
N PHE A 206 22.00 10.24 -4.38
CA PHE A 206 22.41 8.88 -4.71
C PHE A 206 23.19 8.19 -3.57
N ASN A 207 23.58 8.94 -2.52
CA ASN A 207 24.31 8.41 -1.38
C ASN A 207 23.35 7.85 -0.31
N THR A 208 23.70 6.70 0.27
CA THR A 208 22.98 6.02 1.35
C THR A 208 22.96 6.77 2.69
N GLU A 209 23.79 7.81 2.84
CA GLU A 209 23.75 8.70 4.02
C GLU A 209 22.49 9.57 4.06
N TYR A 210 21.85 9.80 2.91
CA TYR A 210 20.63 10.60 2.82
C TYR A 210 19.39 9.71 2.66
N PRO A 211 18.25 10.09 3.27
CA PRO A 211 17.07 9.23 3.32
C PRO A 211 16.37 9.06 1.95
N VAL A 212 16.62 9.95 0.99
CA VAL A 212 15.87 10.02 -0.29
C VAL A 212 16.09 8.80 -1.18
N GLU A 213 17.29 8.19 -1.18
CA GLU A 213 17.55 6.97 -1.95
C GLU A 213 16.66 5.81 -1.46
N LYS A 214 16.52 5.70 -0.13
CA LYS A 214 15.67 4.68 0.49
C LYS A 214 14.21 4.91 0.15
N LEU A 215 13.76 6.16 0.19
CA LEU A 215 12.39 6.51 -0.18
C LEU A 215 12.11 6.17 -1.65
N MET A 216 13.04 6.43 -2.56
CA MET A 216 12.92 6.07 -3.97
C MET A 216 12.84 4.55 -4.17
N ARG A 217 13.70 3.77 -3.49
CA ARG A 217 13.62 2.29 -3.55
C ARG A 217 12.29 1.76 -3.01
N ASP A 218 11.81 2.33 -1.91
CA ASP A 218 10.56 1.92 -1.27
C ASP A 218 9.33 2.36 -2.07
N ALA A 219 9.41 3.42 -2.89
CA ALA A 219 8.30 3.93 -3.69
C ALA A 219 7.84 2.96 -4.79
N LYS A 220 8.75 2.18 -5.37
CA LYS A 220 8.45 1.38 -6.57
C LYS A 220 7.38 0.32 -6.36
N ILE A 221 7.30 -0.23 -5.15
CA ILE A 221 6.30 -1.26 -4.83
C ILE A 221 4.87 -0.75 -4.93
N TYR A 222 4.64 0.56 -4.76
CA TYR A 222 3.30 1.15 -4.84
C TYR A 222 2.72 1.14 -6.27
N GLN A 223 3.58 1.17 -7.30
CA GLN A 223 3.14 0.94 -8.69
C GLN A 223 2.84 -0.54 -8.94
N VAL A 224 3.68 -1.44 -8.42
CA VAL A 224 3.58 -2.88 -8.68
C VAL A 224 2.42 -3.55 -7.91
N SER A 225 2.11 -3.07 -6.71
CA SER A 225 1.08 -3.64 -5.83
C SER A 225 -0.32 -3.44 -6.43
N GLY A 226 -0.78 -4.41 -7.23
CA GLY A 226 -2.05 -4.39 -7.96
C GLY A 226 -1.90 -3.76 -9.33
N THR A 227 -1.12 -4.42 -10.19
CA THR A 227 -0.80 -4.04 -11.58
C THR A 227 -1.93 -3.25 -12.23
N GLU A 228 -1.62 -2.07 -12.76
CA GLU A 228 -2.54 -1.06 -13.29
C GLU A 228 -3.29 -1.49 -14.58
N GLN A 229 -4.01 -2.61 -14.49
CA GLN A 229 -4.93 -3.14 -15.50
C GLN A 229 -6.25 -3.54 -14.85
#